data_AF-A0A2I0AXL0-F1
#
_entry.id   AF-A0A2I0AXL0-F1
#
_cell.length_a   1.000
_cell.length_b   1.000
_cell.length_c   1.000
_cell.angle_alpha   90.00
_cell.angle_beta   90.00
_cell.angle_gamma   90.00
#
_symmetry.space_group_name_H-M   'P 1'
#
loop_
_entity.id
_entity.type
_entity.pdbx_description
1 polymer ?
#
loop_
_entity_poly.entity_id
_entity_poly.type
_entity_poly.pdbx_seq_one_letter_code
_entity_poly.pdbx_strand_id
1 'polypeptide(L)'
;MEVMTRYIQDEVPWCMLFADDIVLIEKTKEGAKAKLELWRNALESKGLHLSRSKTKYMEYIFSQERNTYIGDVTIGDQIVKKSERFRYL
;
A
#
# COMPACT_ATOMS: atom_id res chain seq x y z
N MET A 1 -27.28 -20.73 23.45
CA MET A 1 -27.29 -20.84 21.97
C MET A 1 -25.84 -20.98 21.51
N GLU A 2 -25.17 -22.08 21.86
CA GLU A 2 -23.71 -22.27 21.65
C GLU A 2 -23.34 -23.71 21.22
N VAL A 3 -24.35 -24.56 21.00
CA VAL A 3 -24.16 -25.98 20.69
C VAL A 3 -24.41 -26.25 19.20
N MET A 4 -25.22 -25.43 18.52
CA MET A 4 -25.62 -25.63 17.13
C MET A 4 -24.62 -25.05 16.10
N THR A 5 -23.69 -24.19 16.51
CA THR A 5 -22.75 -23.52 15.59
C THR A 5 -21.36 -24.16 15.56
N ARG A 6 -21.06 -25.09 16.48
CA ARG A 6 -19.74 -25.74 16.57
C ARG A 6 -19.39 -26.58 15.33
N TYR A 7 -20.40 -27.03 14.58
CA TYR A 7 -20.21 -27.82 13.35
C TYR A 7 -20.22 -26.94 12.08
N ILE A 8 -20.49 -25.64 12.21
CA ILE A 8 -20.52 -24.66 11.09
C ILE A 8 -19.29 -23.76 11.12
N GLN A 9 -18.61 -23.67 12.26
CA GLN A 9 -17.33 -22.98 12.39
C GLN A 9 -16.23 -23.89 11.82
N ASP A 10 -16.13 -23.88 10.48
CA ASP A 10 -14.91 -24.29 9.80
C ASP A 10 -13.71 -23.52 10.37
N GLU A 11 -12.52 -24.12 10.34
CA GLU A 11 -11.29 -23.40 10.70
C GLU A 11 -11.26 -22.09 9.93
N VAL A 12 -11.13 -20.96 10.64
CA VAL A 12 -11.07 -19.63 10.02
C VAL A 12 -10.04 -19.72 8.91
N PRO A 13 -10.45 -19.61 7.63
CA PRO A 13 -9.55 -19.87 6.52
C PRO A 13 -8.41 -18.88 6.68
N TRP A 14 -7.20 -19.42 6.66
CA TRP A 14 -5.94 -18.74 6.91
C TRP A 14 -5.98 -17.29 6.43
N CYS A 15 -5.95 -16.36 7.40
CA CYS A 15 -5.62 -14.95 7.22
C CYS A 15 -6.58 -14.17 6.29
N MET A 16 -7.79 -13.87 6.75
CA MET A 16 -8.53 -12.69 6.28
C MET A 16 -7.77 -11.41 6.69
N LEU A 17 -6.82 -10.96 5.86
CA LEU A 17 -6.20 -9.65 6.02
C LEU A 17 -7.22 -8.59 5.56
N PHE A 18 -8.00 -8.06 6.49
CA PHE A 18 -9.03 -7.04 6.26
C PHE A 18 -8.46 -5.61 6.15
N ALA A 19 -7.29 -5.47 5.52
CA ALA A 19 -6.68 -4.17 5.29
C ALA A 19 -6.70 -3.87 3.78
N ASP A 20 -7.60 -2.99 3.36
CA ASP A 20 -7.66 -2.49 1.98
C ASP A 20 -6.54 -1.49 1.68
N ASP A 21 -5.95 -0.89 2.73
CA ASP A 21 -4.94 0.16 2.63
C ASP A 21 -3.63 -0.25 3.31
N ILE A 22 -2.52 -0.06 2.60
CA ILE A 22 -1.16 -0.28 3.10
C ILE A 22 -0.38 1.03 2.93
N VAL A 23 0.37 1.43 3.96
CA VAL A 23 1.24 2.61 3.91
C VAL A 23 2.70 2.18 3.91
N LEU A 24 3.45 2.61 2.90
CA LEU A 24 4.89 2.38 2.76
C LEU A 24 5.63 3.69 3.04
N ILE A 25 6.55 3.67 4.01
CA ILE A 25 7.35 4.84 4.38
C ILE A 25 8.81 4.57 4.01
N GLU A 26 9.44 5.54 3.34
CA GLU A 26 10.85 5.51 2.95
C GLU A 26 11.46 6.91 3.00
N LYS A 27 12.78 6.97 3.17
CA LYS A 27 13.52 8.25 3.26
C LYS A 27 13.84 8.85 1.89
N THR A 28 14.02 7.99 0.88
CA THR A 28 14.35 8.40 -0.49
C THR A 28 13.28 7.93 -1.46
N LYS A 29 13.14 8.64 -2.57
CA LYS A 29 12.20 8.29 -3.62
C LYS A 29 12.55 6.95 -4.27
N GLU A 30 13.83 6.71 -4.49
CA GLU A 30 14.35 5.47 -5.07
C GLU A 30 14.07 4.29 -4.13
N GLY A 31 14.25 4.49 -2.82
CA GLY A 31 13.89 3.51 -1.81
C GLY A 31 12.38 3.24 -1.79
N ALA A 32 11.56 4.30 -1.86
CA ALA A 32 10.11 4.18 -1.92
C ALA A 32 9.66 3.40 -3.17
N LYS A 33 10.25 3.70 -4.33
CA LYS A 33 9.98 2.97 -5.59
C LYS A 33 10.37 1.50 -5.48
N ALA A 34 11.58 1.21 -5.00
CA ALA A 34 12.05 -0.17 -4.84
C ALA A 34 11.14 -0.97 -3.88
N LYS A 35 10.75 -0.37 -2.75
CA LYS A 35 9.83 -0.98 -1.78
C LYS A 35 8.45 -1.22 -2.43
N LEU A 36 7.91 -0.25 -3.15
CA LEU A 36 6.60 -0.39 -3.82
C LEU A 36 6.60 -1.52 -4.87
N GLU A 37 7.66 -1.65 -5.65
CA GLU A 37 7.83 -2.73 -6.63
C GLU A 37 7.94 -4.11 -5.96
N LEU A 38 8.69 -4.19 -4.85
CA LEU A 38 8.79 -5.41 -4.05
C LEU A 38 7.43 -5.84 -3.48
N TRP A 39 6.66 -4.90 -2.94
CA TRP A 39 5.31 -5.16 -2.44
C TRP A 39 4.34 -5.55 -3.55
N ARG A 40 4.41 -4.91 -4.72
CA ARG A 40 3.62 -5.32 -5.88
C ARG A 40 3.90 -6.78 -6.22
N ASN A 41 5.17 -7.16 -6.39
CA ASN A 41 5.55 -8.52 -6.77
C ASN A 41 5.12 -9.55 -5.70
N ALA A 42 5.27 -9.21 -4.41
CA ALA A 42 4.86 -10.07 -3.31
C ALA A 42 3.33 -10.29 -3.29
N LEU A 43 2.54 -9.23 -3.47
CA LEU A 43 1.08 -9.30 -3.53
C LEU A 43 0.61 -10.08 -4.77
N GLU A 44 1.19 -9.80 -5.93
CA GLU A 44 0.85 -10.48 -7.18
C GLU A 44 1.15 -11.99 -7.10
N SER A 45 2.24 -12.39 -6.43
CA SER A 45 2.56 -13.79 -6.18
C SER A 45 1.50 -14.54 -5.34
N LYS A 46 0.63 -13.79 -4.64
CA LYS A 46 -0.47 -14.30 -3.81
C LYS A 46 -1.83 -14.05 -4.45
N GLY A 47 -1.88 -13.57 -5.69
CA GLY A 47 -3.13 -13.25 -6.40
C GLY A 47 -3.79 -11.93 -5.95
N LEU A 48 -3.05 -11.07 -5.24
CA LEU A 48 -3.51 -9.75 -4.83
C LEU A 48 -2.92 -8.67 -5.73
N HIS A 49 -3.70 -7.61 -6.00
CA HIS A 49 -3.28 -6.52 -6.87
C HIS A 49 -3.40 -5.16 -6.18
N LEU A 50 -2.39 -4.32 -6.38
CA LEU A 50 -2.45 -2.91 -5.99
C LEU A 50 -3.31 -2.15 -6.99
N SER A 51 -4.30 -1.42 -6.50
CA SER A 51 -5.15 -0.55 -7.32
C SER A 51 -4.39 0.71 -7.71
N ARG A 52 -3.90 0.77 -8.95
CA ARG A 52 -3.11 1.92 -9.46
C ARG A 52 -3.83 3.27 -9.35
N SER A 53 -5.16 3.28 -9.47
CA SER A 53 -5.97 4.49 -9.34
C SER A 53 -6.17 4.94 -7.88
N LYS A 54 -6.05 4.02 -6.91
CA LYS A 54 -6.16 4.30 -5.48
C LYS A 54 -4.80 4.55 -4.82
N THR A 55 -3.72 3.95 -5.33
CA THR A 55 -2.37 4.16 -4.82
C THR A 55 -1.96 5.62 -4.99
N LYS A 56 -1.52 6.23 -3.89
CA LYS A 56 -1.05 7.62 -3.83
C LYS A 56 0.32 7.65 -3.15
N TYR A 57 1.13 8.63 -3.51
CA TYR A 57 2.33 8.94 -2.74
C TYR A 57 2.22 10.31 -2.09
N MET A 58 2.87 10.46 -0.94
CA MET A 58 3.00 11.72 -0.21
C MET A 58 4.46 11.94 0.11
N GLU A 59 4.95 13.14 -0.16
CA GLU A 59 6.27 13.58 0.28
C GLU A 59 6.08 14.32 1.59
N TYR A 60 6.87 13.96 2.60
CA TYR A 60 6.93 14.72 3.84
C TYR A 60 8.33 15.28 4.00
N ILE A 61 8.45 16.59 3.83
CA ILE A 61 9.72 17.29 4.03
C ILE A 61 9.81 17.59 5.53
N PHE A 62 10.61 16.80 6.25
CA PHE A 62 10.85 17.00 7.69
C PHE A 62 11.57 18.33 8.01
N SER A 63 12.14 19.02 7.01
CA SER A 63 12.79 20.32 7.13
C SER A 63 12.30 21.30 6.05
N GLN A 64 12.22 22.59 6.35
CA GLN A 64 11.67 23.65 5.49
C GLN A 64 12.49 24.00 4.21
N GLU A 65 13.28 23.09 3.65
CA GLU A 65 14.03 23.36 2.42
C GLU A 65 13.17 23.08 1.18
N ARG A 66 12.50 24.13 0.73
CA ARG A 66 11.43 24.14 -0.29
C ARG A 66 11.85 23.78 -1.73
N ASN A 67 13.01 23.18 -1.99
CA ASN A 67 13.51 23.06 -3.37
C ASN A 67 14.37 21.82 -3.63
N THR A 68 13.82 20.63 -3.42
CA THR A 68 14.30 19.43 -4.10
C THR A 68 13.16 18.87 -4.92
N TYR A 69 13.19 19.12 -6.23
CA TYR A 69 12.32 18.42 -7.17
C TYR A 69 12.70 16.94 -7.15
N ILE A 70 12.00 16.18 -6.33
CA ILE A 70 12.05 14.74 -6.28
C ILE A 70 11.10 14.30 -7.40
N GLY A 71 11.62 13.87 -8.55
CA GLY A 71 10.81 13.69 -9.76
C GLY A 71 9.65 12.68 -9.61
N ASP A 72 8.99 12.31 -10.71
CA ASP A 72 7.81 11.44 -10.65
C ASP A 72 8.07 10.00 -10.17
N VAL A 73 7.22 9.51 -9.25
CA VAL A 73 7.20 8.11 -8.80
C VAL A 73 6.37 7.28 -9.76
N THR A 74 6.87 6.11 -10.17
CA THR A 74 6.17 5.19 -11.10
C THR A 74 5.98 3.80 -10.50
N ILE A 75 4.89 3.12 -10.89
CA ILE A 75 4.65 1.68 -10.71
C ILE A 75 4.69 1.06 -12.10
N GLY A 76 5.71 0.24 -12.39
CA GLY A 76 6.04 -0.09 -13.78
C GLY A 76 6.25 1.20 -14.60
N ASP A 77 5.54 1.32 -15.73
CA ASP A 77 5.59 2.48 -16.63
C ASP A 77 4.56 3.58 -16.30
N GLN A 78 3.74 3.41 -15.26
CA GLN A 78 2.67 4.37 -14.93
C GLN A 78 3.06 5.29 -13.77
N ILE A 79 2.87 6.60 -13.95
CA ILE A 79 3.10 7.62 -12.92
C ILE A 79 2.00 7.51 -11.84
N VAL A 80 2.43 7.46 -10.58
CA VAL A 80 1.55 7.46 -9.41
C VAL A 80 1.10 8.89 -9.12
N LYS A 81 -0.17 9.05 -8.73
CA LYS A 81 -0.70 10.38 -8.39
C LYS A 81 -0.09 10.89 -7.08
N LYS A 82 0.49 12.09 -7.11
CA LYS A 82 0.88 12.84 -5.92
C LYS A 82 -0.36 13.28 -5.13
N SER A 83 -0.30 13.19 -3.81
CA SER A 83 -1.34 13.72 -2.93
C SER A 83 -0.72 14.43 -1.74
N GLU A 84 -1.33 15.55 -1.33
CA GLU A 84 -0.86 16.36 -0.19
C GLU A 84 -1.57 16.02 1.13
N ARG A 85 -2.61 15.17 1.10
CA ARG A 85 -3.47 14.90 2.27
C ARG A 85 -3.84 13.43 2.33
N PHE A 86 -3.48 12.77 3.43
CA PHE A 86 -3.94 11.43 3.76
C PHE A 86 -5.32 11.50 4.40
N ARG A 87 -6.28 10.80 3.81
CA ARG A 87 -7.63 10.61 4.37
C ARG A 87 -7.81 9.13 4.60
N TYR A 88 -8.04 8.78 5.86
CA TYR A 88 -8.56 7.47 6.25
C TYR A 88 -10.06 7.66 6.43
N LEU A 89 -10.84 7.10 5.49
CA LEU A 89 -12.30 7.16 5.39
C LEU A 89 -12.93 8.54 5.70
#